data_AF-B1YHC3-F1
#
_entry.id   AF-B1YHC3-F1
#
_cell.length_a   1.000
_cell.length_b   1.000
_cell.length_c   1.000
_cell.angle_alpha   90.00
_cell.angle_beta   90.00
_cell.angle_gamma   90.00
#
_symmetry.space_group_name_H-M   'P 1'
#
loop_
_entity.id
_entity.type
_entity.pdbx_description
1 polymer ?
#
loop_
_entity_poly.entity_id
_entity_poly.type
_entity_poly.pdbx_seq_one_letter_code
_entity_poly.pdbx_strand_id
1 'polypeptide(L)'
;MKKWLYISFAALVLTGCNQEQAQEPATKKAASTAYTSNLNISPVKITEGEEKFAALGNQQIGSVKLKGTLKTTHWLKGVEYLPNKKERTLFTLELEPKKYDTQVRFSQSFSDDKIHLGLDVDDTTVQGDDSFKHLDDYMIRGADFRSRASAATPYNLLMVYHMTTKNGIRGFNLNEVTRPADVPLKKGERIFGIVLSNQK
;
A
#
# COMPACT_ATOMS: atom_id res chain seq x y z
N MET A 1 4.51 -72.04 11.95
CA MET A 1 4.53 -70.78 12.74
C MET A 1 4.19 -69.66 11.76
N LYS A 2 3.20 -68.78 11.86
CA LYS A 2 2.24 -68.33 12.90
C LYS A 2 0.81 -68.48 12.35
N LYS A 3 -0.11 -68.80 13.25
CA LYS A 3 -1.57 -68.70 13.04
C LYS A 3 -1.98 -67.23 13.11
N TRP A 4 -3.01 -66.82 12.37
CA TRP A 4 -4.20 -66.20 12.97
C TRP A 4 -5.38 -66.28 12.00
N LEU A 5 -6.52 -66.63 12.59
CA LEU A 5 -7.77 -67.08 11.99
C LEU A 5 -8.77 -65.91 11.94
N TYR A 6 -9.53 -65.84 10.85
CA TYR A 6 -11.00 -65.62 10.76
C TYR A 6 -11.60 -64.32 11.36
N ILE A 7 -12.82 -63.85 11.07
CA ILE A 7 -14.09 -64.42 10.60
C ILE A 7 -14.80 -63.36 9.72
N SER A 8 -15.58 -63.86 8.76
CA SER A 8 -16.55 -63.16 7.90
C SER A 8 -17.62 -62.38 8.67
N PHE A 9 -18.01 -61.20 8.17
CA PHE A 9 -19.27 -60.58 8.57
C PHE A 9 -20.31 -60.71 7.46
N ALA A 10 -21.42 -61.33 7.84
CA ALA A 10 -22.59 -61.59 7.04
C ALA A 10 -23.33 -60.31 6.62
N ALA A 11 -24.06 -60.43 5.51
CA ALA A 11 -24.99 -59.45 5.00
C ALA A 11 -26.14 -59.18 5.99
N LEU A 12 -26.59 -57.93 6.03
CA LEU A 12 -27.96 -57.60 6.38
C LEU A 12 -28.46 -56.54 5.40
N VAL A 13 -29.30 -56.97 4.45
CA VAL A 13 -30.13 -56.10 3.63
C VAL A 13 -31.25 -55.59 4.53
N LEU A 14 -31.34 -54.27 4.69
CA LEU A 14 -32.56 -53.62 5.18
C LEU A 14 -33.01 -52.59 4.14
N THR A 15 -34.17 -52.91 3.60
CA THR A 15 -35.12 -52.07 2.85
C THR A 15 -35.39 -50.72 3.51
N GLY A 16 -35.69 -49.72 2.69
CA GLY A 16 -36.44 -48.55 3.15
C GLY A 16 -36.09 -47.28 2.40
N CYS A 17 -36.71 -47.06 1.24
CA CYS A 17 -36.92 -45.71 0.73
C CYS A 17 -37.75 -44.95 1.77
N ASN A 18 -37.19 -43.89 2.35
CA ASN A 18 -37.98 -42.78 2.88
C ASN A 18 -37.18 -41.50 2.64
N GLN A 19 -37.77 -40.62 1.84
CA GLN A 19 -37.39 -39.22 1.77
C GLN A 19 -37.69 -38.60 3.13
N GLU A 20 -36.66 -38.17 3.85
CA GLU A 20 -36.82 -37.20 4.92
C GLU A 20 -35.67 -36.20 4.82
N GLN A 21 -36.01 -34.94 4.55
CA GLN A 21 -35.08 -33.83 4.44
C GLN A 21 -34.38 -33.63 5.78
N ALA A 22 -33.16 -34.17 5.91
CA ALA A 22 -32.26 -33.79 6.98
C ALA A 22 -31.70 -32.39 6.66
N GLN A 23 -32.34 -31.38 7.23
CA GLN A 23 -31.88 -30.00 7.28
C GLN A 23 -30.53 -29.97 8.01
N GLU A 24 -29.44 -29.74 7.26
CA GLU A 24 -28.12 -29.47 7.83
C GLU A 24 -28.21 -28.37 8.89
N PRO A 25 -27.49 -28.49 10.02
CA PRO A 25 -27.41 -27.42 10.99
C PRO A 25 -26.73 -26.24 10.28
N ALA A 26 -27.50 -25.18 10.03
CA ALA A 26 -27.02 -23.95 9.47
C ALA A 26 -25.77 -23.53 10.24
N THR A 27 -24.62 -23.68 9.58
CA THR A 27 -23.36 -23.12 10.01
C THR A 27 -23.67 -21.65 10.21
N LYS A 28 -23.71 -21.19 11.47
CA LYS A 28 -23.76 -19.76 11.78
C LYS A 28 -22.53 -19.17 11.10
N LYS A 29 -22.74 -18.66 9.89
CA LYS A 29 -21.79 -17.86 9.15
C LYS A 29 -21.45 -16.74 10.13
N ALA A 30 -20.29 -16.86 10.76
CA ALA A 30 -19.80 -15.85 11.68
C ALA A 30 -19.95 -14.52 10.94
N ALA A 31 -20.76 -13.63 11.49
CA ALA A 31 -20.93 -12.31 10.93
C ALA A 31 -19.52 -11.75 10.81
N SER A 32 -19.06 -11.61 9.56
CA SER A 32 -17.85 -10.86 9.23
C SER A 32 -18.09 -9.47 9.78
N THR A 33 -17.61 -9.21 10.98
CA THR A 33 -17.47 -7.87 11.53
C THR A 33 -16.44 -7.22 10.64
N ALA A 34 -16.90 -6.62 9.55
CA ALA A 34 -16.08 -5.76 8.73
C ALA A 34 -15.79 -4.54 9.62
N TYR A 35 -14.64 -4.57 10.30
CA TYR A 35 -14.05 -3.48 11.06
C TYR A 35 -13.60 -2.37 10.09
N THR A 36 -14.54 -1.84 9.30
CA THR A 36 -14.23 -0.87 8.26
C THR A 36 -13.88 0.46 8.92
N SER A 37 -12.57 0.74 8.94
CA SER A 37 -12.07 2.09 9.19
C SER A 37 -12.73 3.03 8.19
N ASN A 38 -13.32 4.12 8.68
CA ASN A 38 -13.92 5.14 7.82
C ASN A 38 -12.99 6.35 7.84
N LEU A 39 -11.98 6.32 6.97
CA LEU A 39 -11.04 7.42 6.77
C LEU A 39 -11.20 7.93 5.34
N ASN A 40 -11.54 9.21 5.23
CA ASN A 40 -11.54 9.94 3.98
C ASN A 40 -10.17 10.62 3.80
N ILE A 41 -9.60 10.45 2.61
CA ILE A 41 -8.35 11.07 2.20
C ILE A 41 -8.67 12.05 1.09
N SER A 42 -8.43 13.33 1.34
CA SER A 42 -8.70 14.40 0.37
C SER A 42 -7.45 15.25 0.13
N PRO A 43 -7.29 15.85 -1.06
CA PRO A 43 -6.11 16.67 -1.33
C PRO A 43 -6.18 17.95 -0.51
N VAL A 44 -5.03 18.44 -0.06
CA VAL A 44 -4.88 19.80 0.47
C VAL A 44 -4.04 20.59 -0.50
N LYS A 45 -4.58 21.73 -0.96
CA LYS A 45 -3.84 22.62 -1.86
C LYS A 45 -2.66 23.22 -1.09
N ILE A 46 -1.47 23.06 -1.66
CA ILE A 46 -0.27 23.74 -1.18
C ILE A 46 -0.36 25.22 -1.62
N THR A 47 0.09 26.12 -0.75
CA THR A 47 0.10 27.55 -1.06
C THR A 47 1.23 27.90 -2.02
N GLU A 48 1.06 28.97 -2.80
CA GLU A 48 2.10 29.44 -3.74
C GLU A 48 3.43 29.76 -3.03
N GLY A 49 3.37 30.25 -1.79
CA GLY A 49 4.56 30.50 -0.97
C GLY A 49 5.31 29.21 -0.66
N GLU A 50 4.61 28.16 -0.25
CA GLU A 50 5.20 26.85 0.03
C GLU A 50 5.79 26.21 -1.23
N GLU A 51 5.13 26.34 -2.38
CA GLU A 51 5.69 25.87 -3.67
C GLU A 51 6.99 26.60 -4.02
N LYS A 52 7.04 27.93 -3.81
CA LYS A 52 8.27 28.73 -4.01
C LYS A 52 9.39 28.30 -3.07
N PHE A 53 9.09 28.10 -1.79
CA PHE A 53 10.08 27.62 -0.82
C PHE A 53 10.59 26.22 -1.17
N ALA A 54 9.69 25.31 -1.56
CA ALA A 54 10.06 23.98 -2.00
C ALA A 54 10.97 24.03 -3.24
N ALA A 55 10.65 24.88 -4.23
CA ALA A 55 11.48 25.07 -5.42
C ALA A 55 12.90 25.57 -5.07
N LEU A 56 13.03 26.53 -4.15
CA LEU A 56 14.33 27.01 -3.66
C LEU A 56 15.13 25.91 -2.96
N GLY A 57 14.45 25.00 -2.25
CA GLY A 57 15.06 23.84 -1.58
C GLY A 57 15.28 22.62 -2.48
N ASN A 58 15.03 22.72 -3.79
CA ASN A 58 15.01 21.59 -4.73
C ASN A 58 14.12 20.42 -4.25
N GLN A 59 12.94 20.79 -3.76
CA GLN A 59 11.97 19.91 -3.15
C GLN A 59 10.65 19.89 -3.91
N GLN A 60 10.01 18.72 -3.93
CA GLN A 60 8.61 18.59 -4.29
C GLN A 60 7.80 18.33 -3.04
N ILE A 61 6.67 19.00 -2.91
CA ILE A 61 5.79 18.88 -1.75
C ILE A 61 4.35 18.61 -2.19
N GLY A 62 3.65 17.84 -1.38
CA GLY A 62 2.22 17.61 -1.55
C GLY A 62 1.56 17.34 -0.20
N SER A 63 0.24 17.33 -0.17
CA SER A 63 -0.46 17.12 1.09
C SER A 63 -1.86 16.55 0.90
N VAL A 64 -2.27 15.75 1.88
CA VAL A 64 -3.63 15.24 2.01
C VAL A 64 -4.16 15.46 3.41
N LYS A 65 -5.48 15.56 3.54
CA LYS A 65 -6.19 15.57 4.80
C LYS A 65 -6.65 14.15 5.10
N LEU A 66 -6.32 13.63 6.28
CA LEU A 66 -6.87 12.40 6.81
C LEU A 66 -8.00 12.76 7.77
N LYS A 67 -9.25 12.47 7.37
CA LYS A 67 -10.44 12.78 8.18
C LYS A 67 -11.30 11.55 8.38
N GLY A 68 -11.54 11.19 9.63
CA GLY A 68 -12.40 10.06 9.98
C GLY A 68 -11.88 9.27 11.17
N THR A 69 -12.20 7.98 11.24
CA THR A 69 -11.84 7.12 12.38
C THR A 69 -11.21 5.82 11.87
N LEU A 70 -9.99 5.54 12.33
CA LEU A 70 -9.35 4.24 12.19
C LEU A 70 -9.83 3.30 13.31
N LYS A 71 -10.18 2.07 12.93
CA LYS A 71 -10.58 1.00 13.86
C LYS A 71 -9.45 0.00 14.14
N THR A 72 -8.45 -0.03 13.27
CA THR A 72 -7.24 -0.85 13.38
C THR A 72 -6.03 -0.01 13.02
N THR A 73 -4.85 -0.49 13.41
CA THR A 73 -3.58 0.15 13.05
C THR A 73 -3.43 0.19 11.53
N HIS A 74 -2.97 1.33 11.03
CA HIS A 74 -2.53 1.51 9.65
C HIS A 74 -1.10 2.03 9.63
N TRP A 75 -0.45 1.98 8.48
CA TRP A 75 0.93 2.43 8.30
C TRP A 75 1.01 3.36 7.10
N LEU A 76 1.62 4.53 7.31
CA LEU A 76 2.12 5.38 6.26
C LEU A 76 3.54 4.92 5.93
N LYS A 77 3.79 4.56 4.68
CA LYS A 77 5.07 3.97 4.26
C LYS A 77 5.65 4.72 3.07
N GLY A 78 6.93 5.03 3.13
CA GLY A 78 7.73 5.35 1.95
C GLY A 78 8.26 4.06 1.37
N VAL A 79 7.99 3.82 0.09
CA VAL A 79 8.29 2.55 -0.57
C VAL A 79 8.93 2.77 -1.92
N GLU A 80 9.85 1.89 -2.27
CA GLU A 80 10.38 1.73 -3.62
C GLU A 80 9.86 0.42 -4.21
N TYR A 81 9.51 0.43 -5.49
CA TYR A 81 9.11 -0.76 -6.22
C TYR A 81 10.09 -1.03 -7.34
N LEU A 82 10.54 -2.27 -7.37
CA LEU A 82 11.59 -2.74 -8.23
C LEU A 82 11.01 -3.41 -9.49
N PRO A 83 11.80 -3.53 -10.58
CA PRO A 83 11.40 -4.22 -11.80
C PRO A 83 10.93 -5.67 -11.62
N ASN A 84 11.34 -6.33 -10.54
CA ASN A 84 10.89 -7.68 -10.18
C ASN A 84 9.57 -7.70 -9.38
N LYS A 85 8.85 -6.58 -9.31
CA LYS A 85 7.60 -6.39 -8.55
C LYS A 85 7.72 -6.53 -7.04
N LYS A 86 8.95 -6.47 -6.49
CA LYS A 86 9.15 -6.41 -5.04
C LYS A 86 9.03 -4.97 -4.55
N GLU A 87 8.42 -4.80 -3.39
CA GLU A 87 8.37 -3.58 -2.61
C GLU A 87 9.51 -3.58 -1.59
N ARG A 88 10.27 -2.49 -1.53
CA ARG A 88 11.26 -2.20 -0.48
C ARG A 88 10.76 -1.02 0.33
N THR A 89 10.60 -1.22 1.64
CA THR A 89 10.20 -0.15 2.56
C THR A 89 11.41 0.69 2.94
N LEU A 90 11.29 2.01 2.76
CA LEU A 90 12.32 3.00 3.11
C LEU A 90 12.08 3.57 4.50
N PHE A 91 10.81 3.80 4.85
CA PHE A 91 10.39 4.21 6.19
C PHE A 91 8.95 3.80 6.44
N THR A 92 8.56 3.77 7.72
CA THR A 92 7.18 3.52 8.17
C THR A 92 6.83 4.42 9.33
N LEU A 93 5.62 4.96 9.31
CA LEU A 93 4.98 5.61 10.44
C LEU A 93 3.68 4.86 10.77
N GLU A 94 3.50 4.53 12.05
CA GLU A 94 2.29 3.88 12.53
C GLU A 94 1.18 4.91 12.79
N LEU A 95 -0.03 4.61 12.32
CA LEU A 95 -1.25 5.33 12.64
C LEU A 95 -2.12 4.47 13.56
N GLU A 96 -2.21 4.92 14.81
CA GLU A 96 -3.01 4.26 15.85
C GLU A 96 -4.52 4.27 15.52
N PRO A 97 -5.30 3.30 16.04
CA PRO A 97 -6.75 3.31 15.95
C PRO A 97 -7.39 4.48 16.74
N LYS A 98 -7.61 5.62 16.07
CA LYS A 98 -8.27 6.80 16.66
C LYS A 98 -9.02 7.63 15.62
N LYS A 99 -9.62 8.72 16.08
CA LYS A 99 -10.19 9.74 15.21
C LYS A 99 -9.09 10.67 14.70
N TYR A 100 -9.08 10.92 13.41
CA TYR A 100 -8.15 11.81 12.72
C TYR A 100 -8.91 12.99 12.11
N ASP A 101 -8.30 14.17 12.24
CA ASP A 101 -8.58 15.37 11.46
C ASP A 101 -7.23 16.07 11.17
N THR A 102 -6.27 15.27 10.72
CA THR A 102 -4.87 15.70 10.55
C THR A 102 -4.54 15.95 9.08
N GLN A 103 -3.55 16.81 8.85
CA GLN A 103 -2.95 17.02 7.55
C GLN A 103 -1.65 16.23 7.49
N VAL A 104 -1.50 15.43 6.45
CA VAL A 104 -0.26 14.74 6.13
C VAL A 104 0.45 15.51 5.03
N ARG A 105 1.71 15.85 5.25
CA ARG A 105 2.55 16.51 4.24
C ARG A 105 3.59 15.52 3.74
N PHE A 106 3.83 15.55 2.44
CA PHE A 106 4.79 14.72 1.75
C PHE A 106 5.89 15.64 1.24
N SER A 107 7.13 15.20 1.35
CA SER A 107 8.26 15.89 0.77
C SER A 107 9.17 14.91 0.03
N GLN A 108 9.77 15.41 -1.03
CA GLN A 108 10.82 14.73 -1.78
C GLN A 108 11.93 15.73 -2.04
N SER A 109 13.18 15.34 -1.80
CA SER A 109 14.35 16.11 -2.17
C SER A 109 15.43 15.24 -2.82
N PHE A 110 16.33 15.89 -3.54
CA PHE A 110 17.44 15.26 -4.24
C PHE A 110 18.76 15.89 -3.79
N SER A 111 19.74 15.05 -3.50
CA SER A 111 21.15 15.42 -3.36
C SER A 111 22.00 14.59 -4.32
N ASP A 112 23.30 14.85 -4.42
CA ASP A 112 24.18 14.29 -5.47
C ASP A 112 24.07 12.76 -5.64
N ASP A 113 23.96 12.03 -4.54
CA ASP A 113 23.93 10.57 -4.51
C ASP A 113 22.68 10.01 -3.82
N LYS A 114 21.72 10.85 -3.40
CA LYS A 114 20.55 10.39 -2.63
C LYS A 114 19.24 11.01 -3.05
N ILE A 115 18.20 10.24 -2.80
CA ILE A 115 16.83 10.72 -2.81
C ILE A 115 16.29 10.60 -1.40
N HIS A 116 15.70 11.69 -0.91
CA HIS A 116 15.02 11.71 0.36
C HIS A 116 13.52 11.75 0.13
N LEU A 117 12.81 10.90 0.86
CA LEU A 117 11.36 10.90 0.94
C LEU A 117 10.96 11.13 2.39
N GLY A 118 10.10 12.13 2.59
CA GLY A 118 9.67 12.58 3.89
C GLY A 118 8.16 12.62 4.02
N LEU A 119 7.72 12.46 5.26
CA LEU A 119 6.34 12.52 5.68
C LEU A 119 6.24 13.26 7.02
N ASP A 120 5.41 14.29 7.06
CA ASP A 120 5.05 15.00 8.29
C ASP A 120 3.58 14.73 8.62
N VAL A 121 3.32 14.30 9.85
CA VAL A 121 1.98 14.06 10.39
C VAL A 121 1.93 14.60 11.82
N ASP A 122 1.07 15.59 12.06
CA ASP A 122 1.04 16.32 13.33
C ASP A 122 2.46 16.81 13.70
N ASP A 123 2.98 16.46 14.88
CA ASP A 123 4.33 16.80 15.35
C ASP A 123 5.39 15.74 15.01
N THR A 124 5.05 14.77 14.16
CA THR A 124 5.94 13.66 13.80
C THR A 124 6.42 13.79 12.36
N THR A 125 7.74 13.89 12.20
CA THR A 125 8.41 13.80 10.90
C THR A 125 9.14 12.46 10.81
N VAL A 126 8.91 11.72 9.72
CA VAL A 126 9.71 10.56 9.35
C VAL A 126 10.27 10.75 7.95
N GLN A 127 11.48 10.29 7.74
CA GLN A 127 12.14 10.32 6.44
C GLN A 127 12.91 9.04 6.22
N GLY A 128 13.04 8.66 4.95
CA GLY A 128 13.94 7.61 4.50
C GLY A 128 14.65 8.07 3.24
N ASP A 129 15.83 7.50 3.04
CA ASP A 129 16.64 7.77 1.85
C ASP A 129 16.94 6.50 1.07
N ASP A 130 17.20 6.68 -0.21
CA ASP A 130 17.86 5.68 -1.03
C ASP A 130 19.09 6.28 -1.69
N SER A 131 20.21 5.56 -1.60
CA SER A 131 21.51 5.98 -2.11
C SER A 131 21.78 5.38 -3.49
N PHE A 132 22.37 6.18 -4.37
CA PHE A 132 22.65 5.89 -5.77
C PHE A 132 24.12 6.17 -6.06
N LYS A 133 24.78 5.28 -6.81
CA LYS A 133 26.17 5.50 -7.21
C LYS A 133 26.33 6.66 -8.21
N HIS A 134 25.34 6.83 -9.09
CA HIS A 134 25.31 7.83 -10.15
C HIS A 134 23.86 8.32 -10.30
N LEU A 135 23.38 9.16 -9.37
CA LEU A 135 22.01 9.69 -9.46
C LEU A 135 21.83 10.55 -10.71
N ASP A 136 22.89 11.22 -11.13
CA ASP A 136 22.97 12.00 -12.35
C ASP A 136 22.67 11.17 -13.61
N ASP A 137 22.84 9.85 -13.61
CA ASP A 137 22.43 8.99 -14.73
C ASP A 137 20.91 8.84 -14.87
N TYR A 138 20.14 9.32 -13.90
CA TYR A 138 18.68 9.23 -13.87
C TYR A 138 18.01 10.55 -14.24
N MET A 139 16.93 10.44 -15.00
CA MET A 139 15.93 11.47 -15.19
C MET A 139 14.76 11.21 -14.24
N ILE A 140 14.45 12.22 -13.44
CA ILE A 140 13.29 12.23 -12.56
C ILE A 140 12.09 12.71 -13.38
N ARG A 141 11.03 11.90 -13.42
CA ARG A 141 9.70 12.33 -13.87
C ARG A 141 8.89 12.65 -12.62
N GLY A 142 8.31 13.85 -12.59
CA GLY A 142 7.76 14.51 -11.40
C GLY A 142 6.78 13.68 -10.57
N ALA A 143 6.45 14.15 -9.37
CA ALA A 143 5.50 13.50 -8.50
C ALA A 143 4.04 13.74 -8.93
N ASP A 144 3.22 12.71 -8.79
CA ASP A 144 1.76 12.83 -8.80
C ASP A 144 1.23 12.58 -7.39
N PHE A 145 0.44 13.53 -6.88
CA PHE A 145 -0.15 13.50 -5.55
C PHE A 145 -1.62 13.10 -5.65
N ARG A 146 -1.91 11.96 -5.03
CA ARG A 146 -3.18 11.25 -5.20
C ARG A 146 -4.10 11.52 -4.03
N SER A 147 -5.34 11.78 -4.38
CA SER A 147 -6.32 12.36 -3.48
C SER A 147 -7.64 11.62 -3.43
N ARG A 148 -7.70 10.44 -4.06
CA ARG A 148 -8.90 9.60 -4.13
C ARG A 148 -8.57 8.25 -3.51
N ALA A 149 -8.56 8.22 -2.19
CA ALA A 149 -8.28 7.01 -1.44
C ALA A 149 -9.28 6.88 -0.28
N SER A 150 -9.75 5.66 -0.07
CA SER A 150 -10.56 5.26 1.08
C SER A 150 -9.77 4.23 1.85
N ALA A 151 -9.66 4.38 3.17
CA ALA A 151 -9.02 3.35 4.01
C ALA A 151 -9.78 2.00 4.02
N ALA A 152 -10.87 1.87 3.28
CA ALA A 152 -11.51 0.59 3.00
C ALA A 152 -10.62 -0.33 2.15
N THR A 153 -9.66 0.19 1.39
CA THR A 153 -8.69 -0.65 0.68
C THR A 153 -7.48 -0.94 1.59
N PRO A 154 -6.89 -2.15 1.48
CA PRO A 154 -5.70 -2.50 2.26
C PRO A 154 -4.45 -1.70 1.86
N TYR A 155 -4.54 -0.94 0.77
CA TYR A 155 -3.42 -0.27 0.12
C TYR A 155 -3.88 0.94 -0.68
N ASN A 156 -3.45 2.13 -0.27
CA ASN A 156 -3.76 3.40 -0.93
C ASN A 156 -2.48 4.13 -1.30
N LEU A 157 -2.29 4.41 -2.59
CA LEU A 157 -1.18 5.22 -3.09
C LEU A 157 -1.52 6.71 -2.97
N LEU A 158 -0.72 7.45 -2.19
CA LEU A 158 -0.93 8.87 -1.87
C LEU A 158 0.01 9.79 -2.66
N MET A 159 1.19 9.30 -2.98
CA MET A 159 2.18 9.97 -3.83
C MET A 159 2.84 8.90 -4.69
N VAL A 160 3.14 9.24 -5.94
CA VAL A 160 3.95 8.40 -6.81
C VAL A 160 4.92 9.25 -7.62
N TYR A 161 6.16 8.79 -7.76
CA TYR A 161 7.09 9.39 -8.71
C TYR A 161 7.92 8.30 -9.39
N HIS A 162 8.41 8.62 -10.58
CA HIS A 162 9.17 7.68 -11.38
C HIS A 162 10.53 8.25 -11.76
N MET A 163 11.51 7.35 -11.79
CA MET A 163 12.83 7.61 -12.33
C MET A 163 13.19 6.59 -13.39
N THR A 164 13.80 7.10 -14.45
CA THR A 164 14.37 6.28 -15.53
C THR A 164 15.79 6.74 -15.81
N THR A 165 16.64 5.88 -16.36
CA THR A 165 17.96 6.32 -16.83
C THR A 165 17.81 7.27 -18.02
N LYS A 166 18.77 8.18 -18.21
CA LYS A 166 18.77 9.23 -19.26
C LYS A 166 18.46 8.73 -20.68
N ASN A 167 18.76 7.47 -21.00
CA ASN A 167 18.54 6.86 -22.31
C ASN A 167 17.32 5.92 -22.38
N GLY A 168 16.56 5.79 -21.29
CA GLY A 168 15.45 4.85 -21.12
C GLY A 168 14.07 5.51 -21.18
N ILE A 169 13.91 6.62 -21.91
CA ILE A 169 12.69 7.43 -21.88
C ILE A 169 11.47 6.59 -22.30
N ARG A 170 10.67 6.20 -21.31
CA ARG A 170 9.28 5.77 -21.49
C ARG A 170 8.38 6.77 -20.78
N GLY A 171 7.46 7.35 -21.54
CA GLY A 171 6.37 8.13 -20.97
C GLY A 171 5.33 7.17 -20.41
N PHE A 172 5.00 7.32 -19.14
CA PHE A 172 3.80 6.72 -18.57
C PHE A 172 3.03 7.77 -17.80
N ASN A 173 1.71 7.65 -17.87
CA ASN A 173 0.81 8.55 -17.20
C ASN A 173 0.77 8.17 -15.72
N LEU A 174 1.45 8.96 -14.88
CA LEU A 174 1.48 8.72 -13.44
C LEU A 174 0.09 8.73 -12.81
N ASN A 175 -0.89 9.42 -13.41
CA ASN A 175 -2.28 9.45 -12.94
C ASN A 175 -2.99 8.09 -13.01
N GLU A 176 -2.54 7.17 -13.89
CA GLU A 176 -3.16 5.86 -14.08
C GLU A 176 -2.64 4.78 -13.11
N VAL A 177 -1.55 5.06 -12.40
CA VAL A 177 -0.86 4.10 -11.52
C VAL A 177 -1.61 3.86 -10.20
N THR A 178 -2.61 3.00 -10.14
CA THR A 178 -3.33 2.72 -8.87
C THR A 178 -2.49 1.96 -7.85
N ARG A 179 -1.62 1.04 -8.32
CA ARG A 179 -0.63 0.33 -7.50
C ARG A 179 0.69 0.33 -8.26
N PRO A 180 1.82 0.69 -7.63
CA PRO A 180 3.08 0.74 -8.38
C PRO A 180 3.59 -0.62 -8.85
N ALA A 181 3.17 -1.72 -8.21
CA ALA A 181 3.44 -3.09 -8.67
C ALA A 181 2.83 -3.42 -10.05
N ASP A 182 1.84 -2.65 -10.50
CA ASP A 182 1.19 -2.81 -11.81
C ASP A 182 1.95 -2.07 -12.93
N VAL A 183 2.96 -1.26 -12.57
CA VAL A 183 3.79 -0.56 -13.55
C VAL A 183 4.82 -1.53 -14.14
N PRO A 184 4.88 -1.68 -15.48
CA PRO A 184 5.83 -2.58 -16.14
C PRO A 184 7.23 -1.95 -16.22
N LEU A 185 7.92 -1.93 -15.09
CA LEU A 185 9.26 -1.37 -14.94
C LEU A 185 10.32 -2.24 -15.64
N LYS A 186 11.28 -1.59 -16.28
CA LYS A 186 12.49 -2.19 -16.89
C LYS A 186 13.71 -2.03 -15.98
N LYS A 187 14.80 -2.73 -16.32
CA LYS A 187 16.10 -2.50 -15.68
C LYS A 187 16.51 -1.02 -15.84
N GLY A 188 16.81 -0.37 -14.72
CA GLY A 188 17.13 1.06 -14.69
C GLY A 188 15.92 1.98 -14.47
N GLU A 189 14.70 1.43 -14.41
CA GLU A 189 13.51 2.16 -13.97
C GLU A 189 13.22 1.84 -12.50
N ARG A 190 12.80 2.88 -11.78
CA ARG A 190 12.39 2.78 -10.37
C ARG A 190 11.17 3.65 -10.16
N ILE A 191 10.20 3.12 -9.45
CA ILE A 191 9.04 3.86 -9.00
C ILE A 191 9.05 3.87 -7.49
N PHE A 192 8.62 4.98 -6.94
CA PHE A 192 8.57 5.18 -5.51
C PHE A 192 7.21 5.76 -5.16
N GLY A 193 6.80 5.58 -3.93
CA GLY A 193 5.55 6.17 -3.47
C GLY A 193 5.43 6.28 -1.98
N ILE A 194 4.43 7.05 -1.58
CA ILE A 194 3.94 7.08 -0.20
C ILE A 194 2.59 6.39 -0.19
N VAL A 195 2.44 5.42 0.70
CA VAL A 195 1.24 4.57 0.76
C VAL A 195 0.66 4.53 2.16
N LEU A 196 -0.66 4.51 2.25
CA LEU A 196 -1.39 4.12 3.45
C LEU A 196 -1.82 2.67 3.32
N SER A 197 -1.39 1.82 4.23
CA SER A 197 -1.74 0.39 4.23
C SER A 197 -2.20 -0.08 5.60
N ASN A 198 -3.03 -1.12 5.63
CA ASN A 198 -3.34 -1.87 6.85
C ASN A 198 -2.41 -3.09 7.03
N GLN A 199 -1.29 -3.12 6.30
CA GLN A 199 -0.20 -4.07 6.44
C GLN A 199 1.10 -3.30 6.62
N LYS A 200 1.93 -3.79 7.54
CA LYS A 200 3.26 -3.24 7.78
C LYS A 200 4.17 -3.57 6.61
#